data_AF-A0AA48LD47-F1
#
_entry.id   AF-A0AA48LD47-F1
#
_cell.length_a   1.000
_cell.length_b   1.000
_cell.length_c   1.000
_cell.angle_alpha   90.00
_cell.angle_beta   90.00
_cell.angle_gamma   90.00
#
_symmetry.space_group_name_H-M   'P 1'
#
loop_
_entity.id
_entity.type
_entity.pdbx_description
1 polymer ?
#
loop_
_entity_poly.entity_id
_entity_poly.type
_entity_poly.pdbx_seq_one_letter_code
_entity_poly.pdbx_strand_id
1 'polypeptide(L)'
;MNNMEYNDIYPEVKEDVVSVKDWLLVMLLMSIPFVNLIMPFVWAFGGGDIPESKKNWAKAMLLWALIIIGLYIVLLVVFGFSIMSLADSY
;
A
#
# COMPACT_ATOMS: atom_id res chain seq x y z
N MET A 1 26.29 -31.54 -19.46
CA MET A 1 25.96 -30.82 -18.22
C MET A 1 24.73 -31.47 -17.65
N ASN A 2 24.84 -32.02 -16.44
CA ASN A 2 23.78 -32.80 -15.83
C ASN A 2 22.88 -31.85 -15.04
N ASN A 3 21.60 -32.16 -14.92
CA ASN A 3 20.57 -31.39 -14.24
C ASN A 3 20.88 -31.02 -12.77
N MET A 4 21.85 -31.68 -12.14
CA MET A 4 22.38 -31.30 -10.82
C MET A 4 23.30 -30.07 -10.88
N GLU A 5 24.16 -29.96 -11.90
CA GLU A 5 25.09 -28.83 -12.07
C GLU A 5 24.37 -27.53 -12.47
N TYR A 6 23.24 -27.64 -13.18
CA TYR A 6 22.42 -26.49 -13.57
C TYR A 6 21.76 -25.78 -12.36
N ASN A 7 21.28 -26.55 -11.38
CA ASN A 7 20.61 -26.01 -10.20
C ASN A 7 21.56 -25.34 -9.21
N ASP A 8 22.86 -25.69 -9.23
CA ASP A 8 23.87 -25.06 -8.37
C ASP A 8 24.33 -23.68 -8.89
N ILE A 9 24.29 -23.46 -10.21
CA ILE A 9 24.74 -22.22 -10.86
C ILE A 9 23.65 -21.13 -10.81
N TYR A 10 22.38 -21.54 -10.82
CA TYR A 10 21.24 -20.63 -10.74
C TYR A 10 20.35 -21.05 -9.57
N PRO A 11 20.51 -20.45 -8.38
CA PRO A 11 19.58 -20.70 -7.30
C PRO A 11 18.19 -20.30 -7.78
N GLU A 12 17.25 -21.25 -7.76
CA GLU A 12 15.85 -20.97 -8.00
C GLU A 12 15.38 -20.01 -6.91
N VAL A 13 15.30 -18.72 -7.24
CA VAL A 13 14.68 -17.72 -6.38
C VAL A 13 13.20 -18.09 -6.35
N LYS A 14 12.79 -18.79 -5.29
CA LYS A 14 11.36 -18.98 -4.99
C LYS A 14 10.75 -17.60 -4.78
N GLU A 15 10.24 -17.00 -5.84
CA GLU A 15 9.35 -15.85 -5.72
C GLU A 15 8.13 -16.33 -4.94
N ASP A 16 7.91 -15.74 -3.77
CA ASP A 16 6.73 -15.99 -2.96
C ASP A 16 5.55 -15.24 -3.60
N VAL A 17 5.09 -15.77 -4.74
CA VAL A 17 4.04 -15.18 -5.56
C VAL A 17 2.71 -15.37 -4.84
N VAL A 18 2.11 -14.26 -4.44
CA VAL A 18 0.79 -14.25 -3.82
C VAL A 18 -0.26 -14.65 -4.86
N SER A 19 -1.05 -15.68 -4.53
CA SER A 19 -2.06 -16.20 -5.45
C SER A 19 -3.21 -15.20 -5.69
N VAL A 20 -3.92 -15.36 -6.81
CA VAL A 20 -5.12 -14.53 -7.11
C VAL A 20 -6.17 -14.65 -6.00
N LYS A 21 -6.34 -15.84 -5.42
CA LYS A 21 -7.25 -16.08 -4.30
C LYS A 21 -6.87 -15.23 -3.08
N ASP A 22 -5.59 -15.13 -2.77
CA ASP A 22 -5.11 -14.33 -1.65
C ASP A 22 -5.30 -12.84 -1.90
N TRP A 23 -5.09 -12.36 -3.13
CA TRP A 23 -5.43 -10.99 -3.52
C TRP A 23 -6.91 -10.69 -3.40
N LEU A 24 -7.77 -11.65 -3.76
CA LEU A 24 -9.21 -11.55 -3.58
C LEU A 24 -9.58 -11.40 -2.09
N LEU A 25 -8.94 -12.17 -1.20
CA LEU A 25 -9.11 -12.03 0.24
C LEU A 25 -8.60 -10.68 0.76
N VAL A 26 -7.47 -10.18 0.24
CA VAL A 26 -6.98 -8.84 0.56
C VAL A 26 -8.03 -7.80 0.16
N MET A 27 -8.56 -7.83 -1.06
CA MET A 27 -9.59 -6.88 -1.51
C MET A 27 -10.88 -6.96 -0.65
N LEU A 28 -11.31 -8.16 -0.28
CA LEU A 28 -12.45 -8.34 0.62
C LEU A 28 -12.17 -7.74 2.01
N LEU A 29 -11.00 -8.01 2.57
CA LEU A 29 -10.58 -7.49 3.87
C LEU A 29 -10.49 -5.95 3.87
N MET A 30 -10.01 -5.36 2.78
CA MET A 30 -9.92 -3.92 2.59
C MET A 30 -11.27 -3.24 2.37
N SER A 31 -12.34 -4.00 2.15
CA SER A 31 -13.71 -3.45 2.13
C SER A 31 -14.18 -3.00 3.50
N ILE A 32 -13.53 -3.46 4.59
CA ILE A 32 -13.83 -3.05 5.96
C ILE A 32 -13.06 -1.74 6.28
N PRO A 33 -13.74 -0.62 6.59
CA PRO A 33 -13.09 0.69 6.70
C PRO A 33 -11.92 0.76 7.70
N PHE A 34 -12.11 0.24 8.91
CA PHE A 34 -11.07 0.26 9.95
C PHE A 34 -9.88 -0.62 9.60
N VAL A 35 -10.14 -1.74 8.92
CA VAL A 35 -9.11 -2.69 8.51
C VAL A 35 -8.30 -2.11 7.34
N ASN A 36 -8.97 -1.44 6.40
CA ASN A 36 -8.35 -0.71 5.30
C ASN A 36 -7.36 0.35 5.79
N LEU A 37 -7.67 1.00 6.91
CA LEU A 37 -6.75 1.96 7.52
C LEU A 37 -5.55 1.30 8.21
N ILE A 38 -5.78 0.23 8.99
CA ILE A 38 -4.74 -0.32 9.89
C ILE A 38 -3.86 -1.38 9.18
N MET A 39 -4.44 -2.24 8.34
CA MET A 39 -3.71 -3.38 7.75
C MET A 39 -2.53 -2.99 6.86
N PRO A 40 -2.57 -1.89 6.08
CA PRO A 40 -1.39 -1.43 5.35
C PRO A 40 -0.19 -1.17 6.26
N PHE A 41 -0.38 -0.67 7.49
CA PHE A 41 0.72 -0.51 8.45
C PHE A 41 1.27 -1.87 8.91
N VAL A 42 0.37 -2.81 9.23
CA VAL A 42 0.73 -4.16 9.66
C VAL A 42 1.52 -4.90 8.58
N TRP A 43 1.13 -4.78 7.32
CA TRP A 43 1.83 -5.42 6.22
C TRP A 43 3.10 -4.68 5.78
N ALA A 44 3.10 -3.35 5.78
CA ALA A 44 4.27 -2.57 5.37
C ALA A 44 5.44 -2.72 6.34
N PHE A 45 5.16 -2.83 7.64
CA PHE A 45 6.17 -2.86 8.72
C PHE A 45 6.23 -4.20 9.45
N GLY A 46 5.48 -5.21 9.00
CA GLY A 46 5.46 -6.55 9.59
C GLY A 46 6.68 -7.41 9.25
N GLY A 47 6.82 -8.53 9.97
CA GLY A 47 7.98 -9.42 9.93
C GLY A 47 8.14 -10.30 8.67
N GLY A 48 9.03 -11.30 8.77
CA GLY A 48 9.49 -12.13 7.65
C GLY A 48 8.42 -12.98 6.96
N ASP A 49 7.32 -13.28 7.63
CA ASP A 49 6.29 -14.22 7.13
C ASP A 49 5.32 -13.59 6.10
N ILE A 50 5.44 -12.30 5.82
CA ILE A 50 4.57 -11.60 4.87
C ILE A 50 5.25 -11.55 3.50
N PRO A 51 4.59 -12.03 2.42
CA PRO A 51 5.14 -11.98 1.07
C PRO A 51 5.51 -10.56 0.64
N GLU A 52 6.64 -10.41 -0.03
CA GLU A 52 7.22 -9.11 -0.40
C GLU A 52 6.26 -8.28 -1.27
N SER A 53 5.51 -8.92 -2.17
CA SER A 53 4.50 -8.25 -3.00
C SER A 53 3.38 -7.60 -2.17
N LYS A 54 2.97 -8.22 -1.06
CA LYS A 54 1.97 -7.67 -0.13
C LYS A 54 2.55 -6.51 0.69
N LYS A 55 3.82 -6.61 1.10
CA LYS A 55 4.54 -5.49 1.76
C LYS A 55 4.64 -4.28 0.85
N ASN A 56 5.00 -4.48 -0.42
CA ASN A 56 5.17 -3.40 -1.38
C ASN A 56 3.84 -2.75 -1.75
N TRP A 57 2.78 -3.53 -1.92
CA TRP A 57 1.43 -2.99 -2.08
C TRP A 57 0.99 -2.15 -0.87
N ALA A 58 1.28 -2.61 0.35
CA ALA A 58 0.94 -1.90 1.57
C ALA A 58 1.71 -0.57 1.71
N LYS A 59 3.02 -0.57 1.40
CA LYS A 59 3.83 0.66 1.32
C LYS A 59 3.27 1.63 0.29
N ALA A 60 2.84 1.14 -0.88
CA ALA A 60 2.24 1.97 -1.91
C ALA A 60 0.92 2.61 -1.44
N MET A 61 0.06 1.88 -0.74
CA MET A 61 -1.16 2.43 -0.13
C MET A 61 -0.86 3.57 0.84
N LEU A 62 0.16 3.41 1.70
CA LEU A 62 0.57 4.45 2.64
C LEU A 62 1.11 5.70 1.93
N LEU A 63 1.89 5.53 0.86
CA LEU A 63 2.37 6.65 0.05
C LEU A 63 1.22 7.38 -0.65
N TRP A 64 0.24 6.64 -1.20
CA TRP A 64 -0.97 7.25 -1.76
C TRP A 64 -1.76 8.03 -0.71
N ALA A 65 -1.91 7.49 0.49
CA ALA A 65 -2.56 8.21 1.60
C ALA A 65 -1.83 9.52 1.91
N LEU A 66 -0.49 9.50 1.97
CA LEU A 66 0.32 10.70 2.19
C LEU A 66 0.15 11.74 1.08
N ILE A 67 0.12 11.29 -0.18
CA ILE A 67 -0.11 12.18 -1.34
C ILE A 67 -1.49 12.83 -1.24
N ILE A 68 -2.54 12.04 -0.97
CA ILE A 68 -3.92 12.54 -0.84
C ILE A 68 -4.02 13.56 0.30
N ILE A 69 -3.44 13.27 1.46
CA ILE A 69 -3.38 14.22 2.59
C ILE A 69 -2.66 15.51 2.18
N GLY A 70 -1.52 15.41 1.50
CA GLY A 70 -0.78 16.56 1.00
C GLY A 70 -1.62 17.42 0.03
N LEU A 71 -2.34 16.78 -0.89
CA LEU A 71 -3.24 17.46 -1.82
C LEU A 71 -4.38 18.17 -1.08
N TYR A 72 -5.01 17.53 -0.09
CA TYR A 72 -6.05 18.17 0.72
C TYR A 72 -5.52 19.40 1.47
N ILE A 73 -4.31 19.33 2.02
CA ILE A 73 -3.68 20.49 2.69
C ILE A 73 -3.48 21.63 1.70
N VAL A 74 -2.93 21.36 0.52
CA VAL A 74 -2.73 22.38 -0.52
C VAL A 74 -4.06 23.02 -0.92
N LEU A 75 -5.10 22.22 -1.15
CA LEU A 75 -6.43 22.72 -1.47
C LEU A 75 -7.01 23.59 -0.34
N LEU A 76 -6.88 23.16 0.92
CA LEU A 76 -7.33 23.95 2.06
C LEU A 76 -6.57 25.27 2.20
N VAL A 77 -5.27 25.30 1.93
CA VAL A 77 -4.50 26.56 1.97
C VAL A 77 -4.92 27.48 0.83
N VAL A 78 -5.03 26.99 -0.40
CA VAL A 78 -5.37 27.81 -1.57
C VAL A 78 -6.81 28.31 -1.51
N PHE A 79 -7.76 27.42 -1.19
CA PHE A 79 -9.19 27.73 -1.24
C PHE A 79 -9.80 28.07 0.12
N GLY A 80 -9.25 27.57 1.21
CA GLY A 80 -9.79 27.80 2.56
C GLY A 80 -9.76 29.26 2.99
N PHE A 81 -8.67 29.99 2.69
CA PHE A 81 -8.62 31.45 2.95
C PHE A 81 -9.65 32.22 2.13
N SER A 82 -9.89 31.78 0.89
CA SER A 82 -10.88 32.41 0.00
C SER A 82 -12.31 32.19 0.52
N ILE A 83 -12.62 30.97 0.97
CA ILE A 83 -13.93 30.64 1.56
C ILE A 83 -14.14 31.38 2.89
N MET A 84 -13.12 31.46 3.75
CA MET A 84 -13.20 32.17 5.03
C MET A 84 -13.44 33.68 4.81
N SER A 85 -12.75 34.29 3.85
CA SER A 85 -12.96 35.70 3.48
C SER A 85 -14.39 35.98 2.99
N LEU A 86 -14.97 35.07 2.20
CA LEU A 86 -16.36 35.17 1.78
C LEU A 86 -17.34 34.99 2.95
N ALA A 87 -17.05 34.07 3.88
CA ALA A 87 -17.89 33.85 5.05
C ALA A 87 -17.94 35.08 5.99
N ASP A 88 -16.82 35.80 6.12
CA ASP A 88 -16.74 37.04 6.90
C ASP A 88 -17.43 38.24 6.22
N SER A 89 -17.79 38.12 4.94
CA SER A 89 -18.42 39.19 4.15
C SER A 89 -19.96 39.24 4.21
N TYR A 90 -20.59 38.28 4.90
CA TYR A 90 -22.04 38.20 5.16
C TYR A 90 -22.36 38.50 6.63
#